data_AF-A0A1G3LN64-F1
#
_entry.id   AF-A0A1G3LN64-F1
#
_cell.length_a   1.000
_cell.length_b   1.000
_cell.length_c   1.000
_cell.angle_alpha   90.00
_cell.angle_beta   90.00
_cell.angle_gamma   90.00
#
_symmetry.space_group_name_H-M   'P 1'
#
loop_
_entity.id
_entity.type
_entity.pdbx_description
1 polymer ?
#
loop_
_entity_poly.entity_id
_entity_poly.type
_entity_poly.pdbx_seq_one_letter_code
_entity_poly.pdbx_strand_id
1 'polypeptide(L)'
;MARSFQRLFCPVDYNFSWTADGTPMGWYTWERKAAQSAALKARNAEAKALRAQGYTVRVFSLPDQRITRGGIGSGHPEVDFIATGYGFNAEGGVW
;
A
#
# COMPACT_ATOMS: atom_id res chain seq x y z
N MET A 1 -5.52 27.34 5.97
CA MET A 1 -5.42 26.23 4.99
C MET A 1 -5.66 24.92 5.73
N ALA A 2 -6.77 24.23 5.49
CA ALA A 2 -6.96 22.88 6.01
C ALA A 2 -5.91 21.97 5.36
N ARG A 3 -5.06 21.34 6.18
CA ARG A 3 -4.01 20.44 5.69
C ARG A 3 -4.70 19.15 5.24
N SER A 4 -4.83 18.94 3.93
CA SER A 4 -5.23 17.65 3.39
C SER A 4 -4.03 16.71 3.48
N PHE A 5 -4.24 15.55 4.09
CA PHE A 5 -3.20 14.53 4.22
C PHE A 5 -3.72 13.21 3.70
N GLN A 6 -2.88 12.50 2.97
CA GLN A 6 -3.14 11.16 2.47
C GLN A 6 -2.01 10.22 2.87
N ARG A 7 -2.37 8.98 3.16
CA ARG A 7 -1.40 7.93 3.47
C ARG A 7 -1.77 6.64 2.76
N LEU A 8 -0.78 6.03 2.12
CA LEU A 8 -0.89 4.72 1.51
C LEU A 8 -0.31 3.65 2.46
N PHE A 9 -0.89 2.46 2.34
CA PHE A 9 -0.54 1.24 3.04
C PHE A 9 -0.34 0.19 1.95
N CYS A 10 0.92 -0.03 1.58
CA CYS A 10 1.26 -0.95 0.52
C CYS A 10 1.46 -2.35 1.12
N PRO A 11 0.77 -3.40 0.63
CA PRO A 11 0.94 -4.77 1.11
C PRO A 11 2.41 -5.25 1.18
N VAL A 12 3.26 -4.72 0.30
CA VAL A 12 4.69 -5.04 0.26
C VAL A 12 5.45 -4.57 1.52
N ASP A 13 4.90 -3.64 2.30
CA ASP A 13 5.48 -3.21 3.57
C ASP A 13 5.17 -4.19 4.73
N TYR A 14 4.28 -5.17 4.52
CA TYR A 14 3.73 -5.98 5.61
C TYR A 14 4.18 -7.42 5.65
N ASN A 15 4.50 -8.07 4.51
CA ASN A 15 4.91 -9.49 4.46
C ASN A 15 5.63 -9.83 3.13
N PHE A 16 6.38 -8.90 2.56
CA PHE A 16 7.12 -9.12 1.32
C PHE A 16 8.62 -9.05 1.59
N SER A 17 9.39 -9.92 0.93
CA SER A 17 10.85 -9.86 0.96
C SER A 17 11.41 -10.33 -0.37
N TRP A 18 12.37 -9.57 -0.90
CA TRP A 18 13.19 -10.00 -2.03
C TRP A 18 14.13 -11.12 -1.58
N THR A 19 14.29 -12.16 -2.38
CA THR A 19 15.30 -13.20 -2.13
C THR A 19 16.68 -12.72 -2.60
N ALA A 20 17.76 -13.36 -2.14
CA ALA A 20 19.08 -13.06 -2.68
C ALA A 20 19.19 -13.51 -4.16
N ASP A 21 19.93 -12.74 -4.96
CA ASP A 21 20.17 -13.10 -6.36
C ASP A 21 20.91 -14.44 -6.44
N GLY A 22 20.45 -15.33 -7.33
CA GLY A 22 21.01 -16.67 -7.49
C GLY A 22 20.45 -17.73 -6.53
N THR A 23 19.37 -17.45 -5.80
CA THR A 23 18.67 -18.47 -5.01
C THR A 23 17.71 -19.31 -5.89
N PRO A 24 17.67 -20.64 -5.70
CA PRO A 24 16.76 -21.52 -6.46
C PRO A 24 15.28 -21.35 -6.07
N MET A 25 14.97 -20.54 -5.04
CA MET A 25 13.62 -20.34 -4.52
C MET A 25 12.80 -19.26 -5.25
N GLY A 26 13.30 -18.74 -6.37
CA GLY A 26 12.67 -17.65 -7.12
C GLY A 26 13.08 -16.28 -6.59
N TRP A 27 12.38 -15.24 -7.03
CA TRP A 27 12.81 -13.84 -6.87
C TRP A 27 12.35 -13.16 -5.58
N TYR A 28 11.31 -13.66 -4.92
CA TYR A 28 10.74 -13.08 -3.71
C TYR A 28 9.90 -14.12 -2.94
N THR A 29 9.69 -13.87 -1.65
CA THR A 29 8.70 -14.57 -0.83
C THR A 29 7.60 -13.59 -0.46
N TRP A 30 6.33 -13.95 -0.72
CA TRP A 30 5.22 -13.05 -0.43
C TRP A 30 3.91 -13.76 -0.13
N GLU A 31 3.43 -13.59 1.09
CA GLU A 31 2.10 -14.02 1.53
C GLU A 31 1.05 -12.97 1.14
N ARG A 32 0.69 -12.91 -0.15
CA ARG A 32 -0.17 -11.86 -0.74
C ARG A 32 -1.44 -11.56 0.08
N LYS A 33 -2.18 -12.60 0.47
CA LYS A 33 -3.44 -12.46 1.22
C LYS A 33 -3.20 -11.90 2.63
N ALA A 34 -2.18 -12.41 3.32
CA ALA A 34 -1.83 -11.95 4.66
C ALA A 34 -1.32 -10.50 4.63
N ALA A 35 -0.48 -10.16 3.65
CA ALA A 35 0.02 -8.81 3.38
C ALA A 35 -1.12 -7.81 3.13
N GLN A 36 -2.07 -8.15 2.25
CA GLN A 36 -3.21 -7.29 1.94
C GLN A 36 -4.12 -7.11 3.16
N SER A 37 -4.37 -8.18 3.91
CA SER A 37 -5.16 -8.12 5.16
C SER A 37 -4.48 -7.22 6.21
N ALA A 38 -3.16 -7.33 6.37
CA ALA A 38 -2.38 -6.50 7.29
C ALA A 38 -2.43 -5.02 6.89
N ALA A 39 -2.25 -4.70 5.60
CA ALA A 39 -2.36 -3.34 5.08
C ALA A 39 -3.76 -2.73 5.32
N LEU A 40 -4.83 -3.49 5.06
CA LEU A 40 -6.21 -3.07 5.32
C LEU A 40 -6.46 -2.83 6.82
N LYS A 41 -5.95 -3.72 7.68
CA LYS A 41 -6.08 -3.60 9.13
C LYS A 41 -5.38 -2.34 9.65
N ALA A 42 -4.16 -2.07 9.18
CA ALA A 42 -3.39 -0.88 9.54
C ALA A 42 -4.11 0.40 9.07
N ARG A 43 -4.54 0.45 7.81
CA ARG A 43 -5.32 1.57 7.26
C ARG A 43 -6.58 1.84 8.06
N ASN A 44 -7.33 0.79 8.42
CA ASN A 44 -8.58 0.93 9.17
C ASN A 44 -8.34 1.41 10.61
N ALA A 45 -7.27 0.95 11.26
CA ALA A 45 -6.91 1.41 12.60
C ALA A 45 -6.61 2.92 12.60
N GLU A 46 -5.83 3.39 11.63
CA GLU A 46 -5.46 4.81 11.53
C GLU A 46 -6.65 5.68 11.13
N ALA A 47 -7.45 5.24 10.15
CA ALA A 47 -8.68 5.93 9.77
C ALA A 47 -9.67 6.02 10.94
N LYS A 48 -9.78 4.98 11.77
CA LYS A 48 -10.60 5.00 12.99
C LYS A 48 -10.06 6.01 14.01
N ALA A 49 -8.75 6.05 14.23
CA ALA A 49 -8.12 7.01 15.13
C ALA A 49 -8.34 8.46 14.68
N LEU A 50 -8.23 8.74 13.38
CA LEU A 50 -8.46 10.07 12.81
C LEU A 50 -9.93 10.49 12.89
N ARG A 51 -10.87 9.59 12.64
CA ARG A 51 -12.31 9.87 12.84
C ARG A 51 -12.62 10.19 14.30
N ALA A 52 -11.99 9.50 15.25
CA ALA A 52 -12.15 9.78 16.68
C ALA A 52 -11.60 11.16 17.08
N GLN A 53 -10.64 11.70 16.31
CA GLN A 53 -10.11 13.07 16.47
C GLN A 53 -10.98 14.14 15.79
N GLY A 54 -12.11 13.75 15.17
CA GLY A 54 -13.03 14.68 14.51
C GLY A 54 -12.75 14.94 13.03
N TYR A 55 -11.79 14.23 12.42
CA TYR A 55 -11.50 14.39 11.00
C TYR A 55 -12.50 13.66 10.10
N THR A 56 -12.81 14.27 8.95
CA THR A 56 -13.56 13.59 7.88
C THR A 56 -12.58 12.74 7.06
N VAL A 57 -12.64 11.42 7.25
CA VAL A 57 -11.71 10.46 6.62
C VAL A 57 -12.40 9.64 5.53
N ARG A 58 -11.88 9.71 4.30
CA ARG A 58 -12.24 8.83 3.18
C ARG A 58 -11.16 7.76 3.00
N VAL A 59 -11.59 6.53 2.75
CA VAL A 59 -10.70 5.38 2.50
C VAL A 59 -10.84 4.95 1.05
N PHE A 60 -9.75 4.47 0.45
CA PHE A 60 -9.73 4.04 -0.94
C PHE A 60 -8.73 2.90 -1.16
N SER A 61 -8.79 2.31 -2.35
CA SER A 61 -7.86 1.29 -2.82
C SER A 61 -7.43 1.61 -4.25
N LEU A 62 -6.15 1.40 -4.54
CA LEU A 62 -5.55 1.58 -5.86
C LEU A 62 -5.17 0.18 -6.38
N PRO A 63 -5.86 -0.34 -7.40
CA PRO A 63 -5.47 -1.59 -8.04
C PRO A 63 -4.19 -1.41 -8.87
N ASP A 64 -3.61 -2.53 -9.30
CA ASP A 64 -2.54 -2.58 -10.31
C ASP A 64 -1.29 -1.76 -9.98
N GLN A 65 -0.96 -1.66 -8.70
CA GLN A 65 0.29 -1.03 -8.25
C GLN A 65 1.44 -2.00 -8.46
N ARG A 66 2.50 -1.54 -9.10
CA ARG A 66 3.63 -2.38 -9.50
C ARG A 66 4.90 -2.04 -8.72
N ILE A 67 5.59 -3.05 -8.23
CA ILE A 67 7.00 -2.94 -7.81
C ILE A 67 7.89 -3.80 -8.69
N THR A 68 9.14 -3.37 -8.86
CA THR A 68 10.16 -4.04 -9.66
C THR A 68 11.52 -3.92 -8.98
N ARG A 69 12.37 -4.94 -9.14
CA ARG A 69 13.75 -4.95 -8.60
C ARG A 69 14.77 -4.27 -9.53
N GLY A 70 14.44 -4.03 -10.80
CA GLY A 70 15.38 -3.51 -11.80
C GLY A 70 14.84 -2.37 -12.66
N GLY A 71 13.65 -1.84 -12.35
CA GLY A 71 12.93 -0.92 -13.23
C GLY A 71 12.13 -1.69 -14.29
N ILE A 72 11.12 -1.01 -14.86
CA ILE A 72 10.21 -1.60 -15.85
C ILE A 72 11.01 -1.92 -17.13
N GLY A 73 10.84 -3.14 -17.66
CA GLY A 73 11.50 -3.56 -18.90
C GLY A 73 12.96 -4.00 -18.77
N SER A 74 13.47 -4.11 -17.54
CA SER A 74 14.84 -4.57 -17.26
C SER A 74 15.02 -6.09 -17.27
N GLY A 75 13.94 -6.85 -17.52
CA GLY A 75 13.92 -8.32 -17.40
C GLY A 75 13.92 -8.84 -15.96
N HIS A 76 13.92 -7.95 -14.96
CA HIS A 76 13.84 -8.30 -13.54
C HIS A 76 12.39 -8.58 -13.12
N PRO A 77 12.18 -9.33 -12.01
CA PRO A 77 10.85 -9.65 -11.49
C PRO A 77 10.00 -8.40 -11.19
N GLU A 78 8.77 -8.43 -11.69
CA GLU A 78 7.72 -7.44 -11.43
C GLU A 78 6.59 -8.07 -10.61
N VAL A 79 6.00 -7.30 -9.71
CA VAL A 79 4.95 -7.75 -8.81
C VAL A 79 3.85 -6.70 -8.71
N ASP A 80 2.64 -7.09 -9.15
CA ASP A 80 1.44 -6.26 -9.05
C ASP A 80 0.65 -6.53 -7.76
N PHE A 81 0.11 -5.47 -7.16
CA PHE A 81 -0.63 -5.50 -5.91
C PHE A 81 -1.68 -4.39 -5.80
N ILE A 82 -2.57 -4.54 -4.82
CA ILE A 82 -3.58 -3.53 -4.50
C ILE A 82 -3.09 -2.73 -3.29
N ALA A 83 -2.77 -1.45 -3.47
CA ALA A 83 -2.50 -0.55 -2.36
C ALA A 83 -3.81 -0.06 -1.75
N THR A 84 -3.83 0.24 -0.46
CA THR A 84 -4.98 0.87 0.20
C THR A 84 -4.55 2.12 0.92
N GLY A 85 -5.41 3.12 1.00
CA GLY A 85 -5.09 4.39 1.63
C GLY A 85 -6.27 5.04 2.31
N TYR A 86 -5.97 6.15 2.97
CA TYR A 86 -6.97 7.10 3.40
C TYR A 86 -6.52 8.52 3.07
N GLY A 87 -7.49 9.43 2.95
CA GLY A 87 -7.30 10.88 2.93
C GLY A 87 -8.24 11.56 3.92
N PHE A 88 -7.82 12.67 4.53
CA PHE A 88 -8.67 13.48 5.40
C PHE A 88 -8.50 14.98 5.18
N ASN A 89 -9.55 15.75 5.50
CA ASN A 89 -9.65 17.21 5.33
C ASN A 89 -9.32 17.72 3.92
N ALA A 90 -9.72 16.98 2.89
CA ALA A 90 -9.70 17.47 1.52
C ALA A 90 -10.99 18.25 1.25
N GLU A 91 -10.99 19.56 1.51
CA GLU A 91 -12.02 20.44 0.96
C GLU A 91 -11.86 20.48 -0.57
N GLY A 92 -12.87 20.03 -1.31
CA GLY A 92 -13.07 20.40 -2.72
C GLY A 92 -12.11 19.84 -3.78
N GLY A 93 -11.18 18.94 -3.45
CA GLY A 93 -10.33 18.31 -4.47
C GLY A 93 -11.08 17.20 -5.22
N VAL A 94 -11.16 17.29 -6.55
CA VAL A 94 -11.48 16.15 -7.42
C VAL A 94 -10.37 15.11 -7.24
N TRP A 95 -10.76 13.86 -7.01
CA TRP A 95 -9.87 12.70 -6.84
C TRP A 95 -10.07 11.72 -7.98
#